data_AF-A0A521VR01-F1
#
_entry.id   AF-A0A521VR01-F1
#
_cell.length_a   1.000
_cell.length_b   1.000
_cell.length_c   1.000
_cell.angle_alpha   90.00
_cell.angle_beta   90.00
_cell.angle_gamma   90.00
#
_symmetry.space_group_name_H-M   'P 1'
#
loop_
_entity.id
_entity.type
_entity.pdbx_description
1 polymer ?
#
loop_
_entity_poly.entity_id
_entity_poly.type
_entity_poly.pdbx_seq_one_letter_code
_entity_poly.pdbx_strand_id
1 'polypeptide(L)'
;MHKGLSQFNRRMVVHELREGLRALDPDLVFLQEVQGLNQRHERRFATWPLAPQHEYLAGSEWQHAYGRNAVYDHGHHGNAILSRFPIVSIENEDVSDHRYERRGLLHCVVAVPGWRRNLHCVCV
;
A
#
# COMPACT_ATOMS: atom_id res chain seq x y z
N MET A 1 -5.95 -12.60 -20.08
CA MET A 1 -6.58 -11.29 -20.40
C MET A 1 -7.78 -11.09 -19.47
N HIS A 2 -7.55 -10.62 -18.24
CA HIS A 2 -8.65 -10.41 -17.28
C HIS A 2 -9.35 -9.09 -17.61
N LYS A 3 -10.66 -9.16 -17.88
CA LYS A 3 -11.51 -8.02 -18.22
C LYS A 3 -11.52 -7.03 -17.06
N GLY A 4 -11.17 -5.79 -17.39
CA GLY A 4 -10.83 -4.74 -16.45
C GLY A 4 -11.92 -4.43 -15.43
N LEU A 5 -11.53 -4.39 -14.16
CA LEU A 5 -12.14 -3.49 -13.20
C LEU A 5 -12.14 -2.09 -13.81
N SER A 6 -13.33 -1.57 -14.15
CA SER A 6 -13.47 -0.19 -14.61
C SER A 6 -12.89 0.76 -13.56
N GLN A 7 -12.40 1.93 -13.97
CA GLN A 7 -11.86 2.92 -13.03
C GLN A 7 -12.88 3.31 -11.94
N PHE A 8 -14.17 3.28 -12.29
CA PHE A 8 -15.27 3.50 -11.35
C PHE A 8 -15.39 2.39 -10.31
N ASN A 9 -15.33 1.11 -10.72
CA ASN A 9 -15.35 -0.02 -9.77
C ASN A 9 -14.13 -0.01 -8.85
N ARG A 10 -12.94 0.33 -9.37
CA ARG A 10 -11.74 0.49 -8.52
C ARG A 10 -11.91 1.59 -7.47
N ARG A 11 -12.62 2.67 -7.82
CA ARG A 11 -12.90 3.77 -6.91
C ARG A 11 -13.83 3.35 -5.77
N MET A 12 -14.93 2.69 -6.09
CA MET A 12 -15.86 2.18 -5.08
C MET A 12 -15.14 1.25 -4.10
N VAL A 13 -14.33 0.33 -4.63
CA VAL A 13 -13.58 -0.63 -3.82
C VAL A 13 -12.58 0.04 -2.87
N VAL A 14 -11.85 1.09 -3.29
CA VAL A 14 -10.89 1.74 -2.37
C VAL A 14 -11.58 2.51 -1.23
N HIS A 15 -12.74 3.11 -1.50
CA HIS A 15 -13.54 3.76 -0.46
C HIS A 15 -14.13 2.72 0.51
N GLU A 16 -14.70 1.64 -0.01
CA GLU A 16 -15.23 0.54 0.81
C GLU A 16 -14.14 -0.12 1.66
N LEU A 17 -12.94 -0.34 1.09
CA LEU A 17 -11.80 -0.86 1.82
C LEU A 17 -11.41 0.06 2.97
N ARG A 18 -11.36 1.38 2.75
CA ARG A 18 -11.04 2.35 3.80
C ARG A 18 -12.04 2.29 4.96
N GLU A 19 -13.33 2.27 4.65
CA GLU A 19 -14.37 2.18 5.68
C GLU A 19 -14.34 0.81 6.39
N GLY A 20 -14.05 -0.27 5.67
CA GLY A 20 -13.84 -1.60 6.26
C GLY A 20 -12.64 -1.64 7.22
N LEU A 21 -11.51 -1.03 6.84
CA LEU A 21 -10.34 -0.92 7.72
C LEU A 21 -10.64 -0.09 8.97
N ARG A 22 -11.37 1.01 8.84
CA ARG A 22 -11.80 1.83 9.99
C ARG A 22 -12.74 1.07 10.93
N ALA A 23 -13.67 0.31 10.38
CA ALA A 23 -14.59 -0.50 11.17
C ALA A 23 -13.88 -1.65 11.90
N LEU A 24 -12.85 -2.24 11.29
CA LEU A 24 -12.04 -3.31 11.90
C LEU A 24 -11.09 -2.79 12.99
N ASP A 25 -10.72 -1.52 12.93
CA ASP A 25 -9.82 -0.85 13.88
C ASP A 25 -8.45 -1.54 14.07
N PRO A 26 -7.74 -1.97 13.01
CA PRO A 26 -6.49 -2.72 13.15
C PRO A 26 -5.31 -1.81 13.55
N ASP A 27 -4.42 -2.34 14.37
CA ASP A 27 -3.14 -1.68 14.68
C ASP A 27 -2.14 -1.71 13.51
N LEU A 28 -2.19 -2.78 12.71
CA LEU A 28 -1.32 -3.04 11.57
C LEU A 28 -2.12 -3.57 10.37
N VAL A 29 -1.82 -3.06 9.17
CA VAL A 29 -2.44 -3.50 7.91
C VAL A 29 -1.35 -3.82 6.90
N PHE A 30 -1.48 -4.96 6.23
CA PHE A 30 -0.58 -5.41 5.17
C PHE A 30 -1.37 -5.46 3.86
N LEU A 31 -0.85 -4.80 2.82
CA LEU A 31 -1.53 -4.63 1.54
C LEU A 31 -0.60 -5.06 0.40
N GLN A 32 -1.12 -5.90 -0.49
CA GLN A 32 -0.45 -6.34 -1.72
C GLN A 32 -1.10 -5.71 -2.96
N GLU A 33 -0.37 -5.72 -4.08
CA GLU A 33 -0.79 -5.14 -5.37
C GLU A 33 -1.21 -3.65 -5.30
N VAL A 34 -0.67 -2.94 -4.30
CA VAL A 34 -0.99 -1.53 -4.04
C VAL A 34 -0.49 -0.69 -5.21
N GLN A 35 -1.43 -0.04 -5.88
CA GLN A 35 -1.16 0.76 -7.06
C GLN A 35 -0.56 2.12 -6.64
N GLY A 36 0.57 2.46 -7.26
CA GLY A 36 1.14 3.80 -7.22
C GLY A 36 0.38 4.81 -8.09
N LEU A 37 0.80 6.08 -8.01
CA LEU A 37 0.26 7.18 -8.80
C LEU A 37 0.26 6.87 -10.31
N ASN A 38 -0.92 6.95 -10.93
CA ASN A 38 -1.12 6.95 -12.39
C ASN A 38 -0.89 8.39 -12.90
N GLN A 39 0.30 8.71 -13.45
CA GLN A 39 0.68 10.07 -13.87
C GLN A 39 -0.06 10.64 -15.11
N ARG A 40 -1.19 10.07 -15.56
CA ARG A 40 -1.87 10.60 -16.77
C ARG A 40 -3.34 10.98 -16.67
N HIS A 41 -4.03 10.82 -15.54
CA HIS A 41 -5.47 11.17 -15.46
C HIS A 41 -5.88 12.08 -14.28
N GLU A 42 -5.04 13.06 -13.95
CA GLU A 42 -5.38 14.11 -12.98
C GLU A 42 -6.49 15.10 -13.41
N ARG A 43 -7.13 14.95 -14.59
CA ARG A 43 -7.97 16.04 -15.14
C ARG A 43 -9.41 15.74 -15.53
N ARG A 44 -10.01 14.60 -15.21
CA ARG A 44 -11.42 14.36 -15.65
C ARG A 44 -12.47 14.03 -14.60
N PHE A 45 -12.13 13.71 -13.35
CA PHE A 45 -13.17 13.44 -12.33
C PHE A 45 -12.74 13.91 -10.94
N ALA A 46 -13.48 14.88 -10.39
CA ALA A 46 -13.16 15.67 -9.19
C ALA A 46 -13.13 14.89 -7.84
N THR A 47 -13.14 13.55 -7.86
CA THR A 47 -13.40 12.74 -6.65
C THR A 47 -12.57 11.46 -6.55
N TRP A 48 -11.54 11.31 -7.38
CA TRP A 48 -10.47 10.31 -7.15
C TRP A 48 -9.45 10.89 -6.16
N PRO A 49 -8.89 10.09 -5.22
CA PRO A 49 -7.83 10.59 -4.35
C PRO A 49 -6.62 11.03 -5.18
N LEU A 50 -6.20 12.28 -5.03
CA LEU A 50 -4.96 12.77 -5.63
C LEU A 50 -3.73 12.04 -5.04
N ALA A 51 -3.87 11.48 -3.84
CA ALA A 51 -2.84 10.72 -3.15
C ALA A 51 -2.75 9.25 -3.62
N PRO A 52 -1.56 8.62 -3.58
CA PRO A 52 -1.39 7.18 -3.73
C PRO A 52 -2.36 6.35 -2.88
N GLN A 53 -2.69 5.13 -3.34
CA GLN A 53 -3.69 4.27 -2.68
C GLN A 53 -3.37 4.02 -1.19
N HIS A 54 -2.12 3.73 -0.86
CA HIS A 54 -1.72 3.48 0.54
C HIS A 54 -1.84 4.73 1.41
N GLU A 55 -1.50 5.91 0.90
CA GLU A 55 -1.68 7.19 1.63
C GLU A 55 -3.16 7.47 1.87
N TYR A 56 -4.01 7.23 0.86
CA TYR A 56 -5.45 7.40 0.99
C TYR A 56 -6.05 6.46 2.05
N LEU A 57 -5.63 5.20 2.07
CA LEU A 57 -6.06 4.22 3.07
C LEU A 57 -5.52 4.54 4.47
N ALA A 58 -4.28 5.00 4.59
CA ALA A 58 -3.66 5.39 5.85
C ALA A 58 -4.38 6.57 6.52
N GLY A 59 -4.83 7.54 5.72
CA GLY A 59 -5.42 8.77 6.25
C GLY A 59 -4.50 9.45 7.27
N SER A 60 -5.07 9.91 8.38
CA SER A 60 -4.34 10.50 9.49
C SER A 60 -4.09 9.52 10.65
N GLU A 61 -4.63 8.30 10.57
CA GLU A 61 -4.69 7.36 11.70
C GLU A 61 -3.49 6.41 11.71
N TRP A 62 -2.90 6.14 10.55
CA TRP A 62 -1.76 5.25 10.40
C TRP A 62 -0.56 5.97 9.75
N GLN A 63 0.64 5.65 10.21
CA GLN A 63 1.85 5.79 9.41
C GLN A 63 1.86 4.74 8.31
N HIS A 64 2.56 5.00 7.20
CA HIS A 64 2.60 4.10 6.07
C HIS A 64 4.02 3.89 5.54
N ALA A 65 4.27 2.68 5.05
CA ALA A 65 5.45 2.32 4.28
C ALA A 65 5.01 1.70 2.96
N TYR A 66 5.72 2.00 1.88
CA TYR A 66 5.43 1.49 0.55
C TYR A 66 6.70 1.01 -0.15
N GLY A 67 6.70 -0.26 -0.56
CA GLY A 67 7.77 -0.91 -1.28
C GLY A 67 7.34 -1.20 -2.71
N ARG A 68 8.12 -0.78 -3.71
CA ARG A 68 7.79 -0.97 -5.14
C ARG A 68 8.25 -2.36 -5.59
N ASN A 69 7.34 -3.16 -6.13
CA ASN A 69 7.65 -4.50 -6.62
C ASN A 69 7.83 -4.49 -8.15
N ALA A 70 6.97 -3.80 -8.89
CA ALA A 70 7.07 -3.75 -10.36
C ALA A 70 6.80 -2.36 -10.92
N VAL A 71 7.64 -1.95 -11.87
CA VAL A 71 7.49 -0.71 -12.66
C VAL A 71 7.21 -1.07 -14.12
N TYR A 72 6.15 -0.50 -14.68
CA TYR A 72 5.79 -0.57 -16.11
C TYR A 72 5.58 0.85 -16.64
N ASP A 73 5.52 1.01 -17.96
CA ASP A 73 5.54 2.31 -18.66
C ASP A 73 4.52 3.35 -18.16
N HIS A 74 3.49 2.93 -17.44
CA HIS A 74 2.36 3.76 -17.01
C HIS A 74 2.04 3.66 -15.52
N GLY A 75 2.89 3.04 -14.70
CA GLY A 75 2.67 2.96 -13.25
C GLY A 75 3.55 1.94 -12.55
N HIS A 76 3.39 1.85 -11.24
CA HIS A 76 4.01 0.80 -10.43
C HIS A 76 3.00 0.20 -9.47
N HIS A 77 3.22 -1.04 -9.08
CA HIS A 77 2.53 -1.65 -7.95
C HIS A 77 3.55 -2.20 -6.95
N GLY A 78 3.08 -2.48 -5.75
CA GLY A 78 3.95 -2.89 -4.67
C GLY A 78 3.22 -3.30 -3.41
N ASN A 79 3.99 -3.46 -2.34
CA ASN A 79 3.49 -3.79 -1.01
C ASN A 79 3.38 -2.53 -0.17
N ALA A 80 2.41 -2.48 0.74
CA ALA A 80 2.31 -1.42 1.73
C ALA A 80 2.02 -1.98 3.12
N ILE A 81 2.58 -1.32 4.13
CA ILE A 81 2.29 -1.58 5.54
C ILE A 81 1.75 -0.29 6.15
N LEU A 82 0.62 -0.36 6.83
CA LEU A 82 0.05 0.72 7.64
C LEU A 82 0.21 0.38 9.12
N SER A 83 0.60 1.35 9.94
CA SER A 83 0.89 1.14 11.37
C SER A 83 0.41 2.31 12.23
N ARG A 84 -0.31 2.03 13.32
CA ARG A 84 -0.66 3.04 14.34
C ARG A 84 0.55 3.46 15.17
N PHE A 85 1.56 2.61 15.20
CA PHE A 85 2.79 2.82 15.94
C PHE A 85 3.89 3.38 15.02
N PRO A 86 4.90 4.07 15.59
CA PRO A 86 6.02 4.61 14.81
C PRO A 86 6.76 3.54 14.00
N ILE A 87 6.84 3.74 12.69
CA ILE A 87 7.73 3.02 11.78
C ILE A 87 9.11 3.68 11.89
N VAL A 88 10.10 2.92 12.34
CA VAL A 88 11.47 3.42 12.60
C VAL A 88 12.48 2.98 11.55
N SER A 89 12.14 2.00 10.72
CA SER A 89 12.94 1.59 9.57
C SER A 89 12.04 0.97 8.50
N ILE A 90 12.39 1.19 7.24
CA ILE A 90 11.71 0.67 6.05
C ILE A 90 12.78 0.21 5.07
N GLU A 91 12.67 -1.02 4.60
CA GLU A 91 13.55 -1.61 3.58
C GLU A 91 12.69 -2.40 2.60
N ASN A 92 13.00 -2.32 1.30
CA ASN A 92 12.28 -3.05 0.27
C ASN A 92 13.27 -3.82 -0.59
N GLU A 93 13.24 -5.14 -0.45
CA GLU A 93 14.16 -6.05 -1.13
C GLU A 93 13.51 -6.64 -2.37
N ASP A 94 14.23 -6.68 -3.49
CA ASP A 94 13.79 -7.42 -4.68
C ASP A 94 14.10 -8.90 -4.47
N VAL A 95 13.05 -9.72 -4.40
CA VAL A 95 13.13 -11.18 -4.19
C VAL A 95 12.64 -11.95 -5.41
N SER A 96 12.71 -11.33 -6.58
CA SER A 96 12.27 -11.91 -7.85
C SER A 96 13.18 -13.07 -8.29
N ASP A 97 12.61 -14.26 -8.46
CA ASP A 97 13.33 -15.46 -8.92
C ASP A 97 13.38 -15.54 -10.47
N HIS A 98 12.45 -14.88 -11.18
CA HIS A 98 12.35 -14.90 -12.64
C HIS A 98 11.90 -13.57 -13.24
N ARG A 99 12.28 -13.28 -14.50
CA ARG A 99 11.91 -12.05 -15.25
C ARG A 99 10.39 -11.76 -15.30
N TYR A 100 9.55 -12.78 -15.14
CA TYR A 100 8.09 -12.68 -15.25
C TYR A 100 7.36 -12.51 -13.91
N GLU A 101 8.05 -12.69 -12.78
CA GLU A 101 7.47 -12.58 -11.45
C GLU A 101 8.28 -11.60 -10.61
N ARG A 102 7.89 -10.32 -10.71
CA ARG A 102 8.47 -9.27 -9.89
C ARG A 102 7.85 -9.29 -8.50
N ARG A 103 8.59 -9.75 -7.50
CA ARG A 103 8.18 -9.79 -6.11
C ARG A 103 9.14 -8.96 -5.28
N GLY A 104 8.60 -8.08 -4.45
CA GLY A 104 9.36 -7.32 -3.48
C GLY A 104 8.95 -7.71 -2.06
N LEU A 105 9.91 -7.74 -1.16
CA LEU A 105 9.71 -7.93 0.26
C LEU A 105 9.83 -6.57 0.93
N LEU A 106 8.71 -6.04 1.41
CA LEU A 106 8.69 -4.82 2.21
C LEU A 106 8.88 -5.20 3.68
N HIS A 107 10.02 -4.84 4.25
CA HIS A 107 10.33 -4.97 5.67
C HIS A 107 10.16 -3.61 6.35
N CYS A 108 9.43 -3.61 7.47
CA CYS A 108 9.31 -2.46 8.35
C CYS A 108 9.68 -2.84 9.78
N VAL A 109 10.33 -1.93 10.48
CA VAL A 109 10.57 -2.03 11.92
C VAL A 109 9.66 -1.03 12.62
N VAL A 110 8.85 -1.52 13.56
CA VAL A 110 7.82 -0.75 14.24
C VAL A 110 8.12 -0.70 15.74
N ALA A 111 8.15 0.49 16.31
CA ALA A 111 8.36 0.72 17.74
C ALA A 111 7.00 0.71 18.47
N VAL A 112 6.61 -0.46 19.00
CA VAL A 112 5.36 -0.61 19.75
C VAL A 112 5.55 -0.09 21.19
N PRO A 113 4.72 0.87 21.68
CA PRO A 113 4.83 1.38 23.04
C PRO A 113 4.80 0.26 24.09
N GLY A 114 5.75 0.31 25.03
CA GLY A 114 5.86 -0.67 26.12
C GLY A 114 6.59 -1.97 25.76
N TRP A 115 6.94 -2.20 24.49
CA TRP A 115 7.71 -3.37 24.09
C TRP A 115 9.21 -3.12 24.26
N ARG A 116 9.95 -4.14 24.73
CA ARG A 116 11.42 -4.08 24.88
C ARG A 116 12.16 -4.20 23.55
N ARG A 117 11.53 -4.81 22.55
CA ARG A 117 12.09 -5.02 21.21
C ARG A 117 11.12 -4.46 20.19
N ASN A 118 11.67 -3.93 19.10
CA ASN A 118 10.85 -3.50 17.98
C ASN A 118 10.20 -4.71 17.30
N LEU A 119 9.02 -4.47 16.72
CA LEU A 119 8.32 -5.44 15.91
C LEU A 119 8.83 -5.37 14.48
N HIS A 120 9.16 -6.52 13.89
CA HIS A 120 9.54 -6.63 12.49
C HIS A 120 8.32 -7.10 11.68
N CYS A 121 7.87 -6.26 10.76
CA CYS A 121 6.74 -6.51 9.88
C CYS A 121 7.27 -6.80 8.47
N VAL A 122 6.87 -7.92 7.87
CA VAL A 122 7.29 -8.31 6.52
C VAL A 122 6.05 -8.50 5.64
N CYS A 123 6.01 -7.82 4.50
CA CYS A 123 4.96 -7.94 3.48
C CYS A 123 5.59 -8.44 2.18
N VAL A 124 5.23 -9.65 1.76
CA VAL A 124 5.69 -10.33 0.54
C VAL A 124 4.53 -10.55 -0.41
#